data_AF-A0A954JD51-F1
#
_entry.id   AF-A0A954JD51-F1
#
_cell.length_a   1.000
_cell.length_b   1.000
_cell.length_c   1.000
_cell.angle_alpha   90.00
_cell.angle_beta   90.00
_cell.angle_gamma   90.00
#
_symmetry.space_group_name_H-M   'P 1'
#
loop_
_entity.id
_entity.type
_entity.pdbx_description
1 polymer ?
#
loop_
_entity_poly.entity_id
_entity_poly.type
_entity_poly.pdbx_seq_one_letter_code
_entity_poly.pdbx_strand_id
1 'polypeptide(L)'
;MKSSCMRIFQFVLGMGLLFGCQSQPVEALEPVGFKPIFNGQDLSGWSGEEKFWKVVDGVITAESTEQNPCDHNTFLRWSAGDVDDFELKLEFRISGSDSANSGVQFRSQVEPDGHVVGYQADIDLAGNWLGACYDEKGRGLLAGRGHSSTVSGPKEIKRDQVGNAEELFQHVNKGGWNEYHITARGNELTLAVNGHQTAHVVDNDPENRDFSGVLALQLHSGPPMKIEFRNIQLKRLPLQDRKKVVFVAGSKSHGYFSHEHNAGCLLLADMLQKSSEPVQTAVYLNGWPKDVTAFDNADTVVCYCDGGGNHFLNPHLAEFDRVMSRGTGLVCLHYAVETVIGSEGE
;
A
#
# COMPACT_ATOMS: atom_id res chain seq x y z
N MET A 1 56.45 -78.64 22.60
CA MET A 1 56.83 -77.54 23.52
C MET A 1 56.84 -76.24 22.73
N LYS A 2 56.06 -75.23 23.16
CA LYS A 2 56.21 -73.76 22.98
C LYS A 2 56.62 -73.27 21.58
N SER A 3 55.91 -72.40 20.85
CA SER A 3 55.16 -71.21 21.25
C SER A 3 54.27 -70.72 20.11
N SER A 4 53.17 -70.06 20.50
CA SER A 4 52.16 -69.39 19.67
C SER A 4 52.71 -68.33 18.71
N CYS A 5 52.06 -68.19 17.55
CA CYS A 5 51.85 -66.90 16.92
C CYS A 5 50.53 -66.92 16.14
N MET A 6 49.46 -66.45 16.78
CA MET A 6 48.13 -66.30 16.19
C MET A 6 48.06 -64.88 15.61
N ARG A 7 48.02 -64.77 14.28
CA ARG A 7 47.79 -63.49 13.59
C ARG A 7 46.30 -63.20 13.56
N ILE A 8 45.87 -62.21 14.34
CA ILE A 8 44.54 -61.63 14.29
C ILE A 8 44.50 -60.68 13.08
N PHE A 9 43.67 -60.98 12.08
CA PHE A 9 43.29 -60.02 11.04
C PHE A 9 42.20 -59.12 11.63
N GLN A 10 42.56 -57.88 12.00
CA GLN A 10 41.56 -56.84 12.28
C GLN A 10 40.99 -56.35 10.95
N PHE A 11 39.71 -56.66 10.70
CA PHE A 11 38.90 -55.96 9.71
C PHE A 11 38.52 -54.60 10.31
N VAL A 12 39.14 -53.52 9.84
CA VAL A 12 38.68 -52.16 10.10
C VAL A 12 37.54 -51.88 9.13
N LEU A 13 36.29 -51.95 9.61
CA LEU A 13 35.13 -51.46 8.88
C LEU A 13 35.18 -49.92 8.94
N GLY A 14 35.68 -49.30 7.88
CA GLY A 14 35.62 -47.84 7.73
C GLY A 14 34.17 -47.41 7.56
N MET A 15 33.57 -46.90 8.64
CA MET A 15 32.26 -46.27 8.60
C MET A 15 32.42 -44.89 7.96
N GLY A 16 32.31 -44.84 6.63
CA GLY A 16 32.23 -43.58 5.89
C GLY A 16 30.93 -42.86 6.25
N LEU A 17 31.02 -41.86 7.12
CA LEU A 17 29.96 -40.86 7.30
C LEU A 17 29.88 -40.05 6.00
N LEU A 18 28.99 -40.49 5.11
CA LEU A 18 28.50 -39.65 4.03
C LEU A 18 27.72 -38.50 4.67
N PHE A 19 28.38 -37.34 4.82
CA PHE A 19 27.67 -36.07 4.98
C PHE A 19 26.91 -35.82 3.68
N GLY A 20 25.73 -36.41 3.57
CA GLY A 20 24.75 -36.01 2.58
C GLY A 20 24.39 -34.56 2.89
N CYS A 21 24.85 -33.64 2.05
CA CYS A 21 24.33 -32.29 2.01
C CYS A 21 22.85 -32.39 1.65
N GLN A 22 22.00 -32.50 2.67
CA GLN A 22 20.56 -32.37 2.49
C GLN A 22 20.33 -30.88 2.21
N SER A 23 20.22 -30.54 0.92
CA SER A 23 19.63 -29.28 0.52
C SER A 23 18.23 -29.25 1.11
N GLN A 24 18.02 -28.49 2.17
CA GLN A 24 16.67 -28.16 2.60
C GLN A 24 15.96 -27.51 1.41
N PRO A 25 14.71 -27.86 1.10
CA PRO A 25 13.97 -27.16 0.08
C PRO A 25 13.96 -25.68 0.48
N VAL A 26 14.48 -24.83 -0.42
CA VAL A 26 14.26 -23.39 -0.33
C VAL A 26 12.74 -23.23 -0.33
N GLU A 27 12.18 -22.88 0.82
CA GLU A 27 10.76 -22.58 0.94
C GLU A 27 10.47 -21.53 -0.14
N ALA A 28 9.59 -21.88 -1.08
CA ALA A 28 9.23 -20.96 -2.15
C ALA A 28 8.74 -19.68 -1.49
N LEU A 29 9.32 -18.54 -1.88
CA LEU A 29 8.97 -17.24 -1.33
C LEU A 29 7.45 -17.08 -1.34
N GLU A 30 6.85 -16.97 -0.15
CA GLU A 30 5.43 -16.68 -0.03
C GLU A 30 5.11 -15.45 -0.91
N PRO A 31 4.20 -15.57 -1.88
CA PRO A 31 3.85 -14.44 -2.72
C PRO A 31 3.30 -13.32 -1.83
N VAL A 32 3.71 -12.09 -2.12
CA VAL A 32 3.16 -10.93 -1.43
C VAL A 32 1.63 -10.91 -1.62
N GLY A 33 0.92 -11.13 -0.53
CA GLY A 33 -0.54 -11.16 -0.48
C GLY A 33 -1.15 -9.86 0.05
N PHE A 34 -2.46 -9.89 0.24
CA PHE A 34 -3.22 -8.81 0.89
C PHE A 34 -2.83 -8.73 2.38
N LYS A 35 -2.58 -7.51 2.86
CA LYS A 35 -2.33 -7.20 4.27
C LYS A 35 -3.34 -6.18 4.78
N PRO A 36 -3.88 -6.36 6.00
CA PRO A 36 -4.76 -5.36 6.60
C PRO A 36 -4.01 -4.06 6.88
N ILE A 37 -4.60 -2.93 6.52
CA ILE A 37 -4.05 -1.58 6.82
C ILE A 37 -4.88 -0.83 7.88
N PHE A 38 -5.94 -1.46 8.38
CA PHE A 38 -6.72 -1.00 9.53
C PHE A 38 -6.67 -2.06 10.63
N ASN A 39 -6.46 -1.62 11.87
CA ASN A 39 -6.21 -2.50 13.02
C ASN A 39 -7.50 -3.02 13.69
N GLY A 40 -8.68 -2.50 13.33
CA GLY A 40 -9.96 -2.90 13.92
C GLY A 40 -10.20 -2.39 15.35
N GLN A 41 -9.36 -1.48 15.86
CA GLN A 41 -9.42 -1.00 17.24
C GLN A 41 -9.53 0.52 17.31
N ASP A 42 -8.67 1.24 16.59
CA ASP A 42 -8.59 2.70 16.63
C ASP A 42 -8.08 3.27 15.29
N LEU A 43 -7.96 4.59 15.20
CA LEU A 43 -7.48 5.28 14.00
C LEU A 43 -5.95 5.41 13.94
N SER A 44 -5.19 4.60 14.69
CA SER A 44 -3.73 4.58 14.57
C SER A 44 -3.31 4.27 13.13
N GLY A 45 -2.46 5.12 12.55
CA GLY A 45 -2.10 5.03 11.13
C GLY A 45 -3.09 5.69 10.18
N TRP A 46 -4.07 6.43 10.71
CA TRP A 46 -5.03 7.25 9.97
C TRP A 46 -5.05 8.68 10.53
N SER A 47 -5.45 9.64 9.69
CA SER A 47 -5.53 11.06 10.05
C SER A 47 -6.79 11.66 9.43
N GLY A 48 -7.64 12.26 10.25
CA GLY A 48 -8.89 12.89 9.83
C GLY A 48 -9.54 13.63 10.99
N GLU A 49 -10.66 14.29 10.74
CA GLU A 49 -11.36 15.08 11.75
C GLU A 49 -12.11 14.19 12.75
N GLU A 50 -11.64 14.17 14.00
CA GLU A 50 -12.22 13.36 15.10
C GLU A 50 -13.72 13.63 15.34
N LYS A 51 -14.22 14.82 14.97
CA LYS A 51 -15.66 15.13 15.07
C LYS A 51 -16.53 14.28 14.16
N PHE A 52 -15.97 13.70 13.10
CA PHE A 52 -16.70 12.87 12.13
C PHE A 52 -16.25 11.41 12.17
N TRP A 53 -14.94 11.17 12.31
CA TRP A 53 -14.34 9.86 12.15
C TRP A 53 -14.08 9.18 13.50
N LYS A 54 -14.61 7.97 13.66
CA LYS A 54 -14.46 7.14 14.85
C LYS A 54 -14.40 5.66 14.49
N VAL A 55 -13.89 4.83 15.40
CA VAL A 55 -14.06 3.38 15.31
C VAL A 55 -15.23 2.97 16.20
N VAL A 56 -16.19 2.24 15.63
CA VAL A 56 -17.34 1.67 16.35
C VAL A 56 -17.38 0.17 16.04
N ASP A 57 -17.31 -0.68 17.06
CA ASP A 57 -17.35 -2.15 16.91
C ASP A 57 -16.38 -2.71 15.86
N GLY A 58 -15.16 -2.15 15.83
CA GLY A 58 -14.11 -2.54 14.87
C GLY A 58 -14.35 -2.09 13.44
N VAL A 59 -15.18 -1.07 13.23
CA VAL A 59 -15.51 -0.48 11.93
C VAL A 59 -15.16 1.00 11.93
N ILE A 60 -14.45 1.47 10.90
CA ILE A 60 -14.27 2.92 10.68
C ILE A 60 -15.62 3.50 10.29
N THR A 61 -16.11 4.46 11.05
CA THR A 61 -17.40 5.10 10.87
C THR A 61 -17.22 6.61 10.73
N ALA A 62 -17.77 7.18 9.66
CA ALA A 62 -17.99 8.60 9.51
C ALA A 62 -19.49 8.93 9.47
N GLU A 63 -19.89 9.97 10.19
CA GLU A 63 -21.31 10.33 10.35
C GLU A 63 -21.50 11.84 10.45
N SER A 64 -22.40 12.38 9.62
CA SER A 64 -22.92 13.74 9.71
C SER A 64 -24.37 13.70 10.18
N THR A 65 -24.75 14.64 11.04
CA THR A 65 -26.12 14.76 11.59
C THR A 65 -26.59 16.22 11.50
N GLU A 66 -27.86 16.49 11.79
CA GLU A 66 -28.34 17.88 11.88
C GLU A 66 -27.60 18.67 12.98
N GLN A 67 -27.23 18.00 14.08
CA GLN A 67 -26.51 18.61 15.20
C GLN A 67 -24.99 18.67 14.97
N ASN A 68 -24.46 17.87 14.04
CA ASN A 68 -23.06 17.85 13.64
C ASN A 68 -22.96 17.82 12.10
N PRO A 69 -23.30 18.93 11.42
CA PRO A 69 -23.37 18.98 9.96
C PRO A 69 -21.97 18.93 9.32
N CYS A 70 -21.91 18.34 8.13
CA CYS A 70 -20.71 18.30 7.30
C CYS A 70 -20.84 19.36 6.19
N ASP A 71 -20.19 20.50 6.36
CA ASP A 71 -20.26 21.68 5.47
C ASP A 71 -19.12 21.72 4.43
N HIS A 72 -18.18 20.78 4.49
CA HIS A 72 -17.12 20.57 3.52
C HIS A 72 -16.76 19.08 3.45
N ASN A 73 -16.24 18.61 2.31
CA ASN A 73 -15.82 17.22 2.19
C ASN A 73 -14.65 16.96 3.15
N THR A 74 -14.77 15.92 3.97
CA THR A 74 -13.71 15.53 4.91
C THR A 74 -13.14 14.17 4.52
N PHE A 75 -11.89 13.94 4.88
CA PHE A 75 -11.16 12.75 4.47
C PHE A 75 -10.45 12.11 5.67
N LEU A 76 -10.58 10.79 5.80
CA LEU A 76 -9.72 10.00 6.66
C LEU A 76 -8.60 9.42 5.82
N ARG A 77 -7.43 10.04 5.90
CA ARG A 77 -6.25 9.67 5.12
C ARG A 77 -5.43 8.61 5.84
N TRP A 78 -5.00 7.58 5.13
CA TRP A 78 -4.01 6.64 5.63
C TRP A 78 -2.65 7.34 5.75
N SER A 79 -2.07 7.35 6.95
CA SER A 79 -0.88 8.15 7.28
C SER A 79 0.41 7.34 7.29
N ALA A 80 0.34 6.03 7.04
CA ALA A 80 1.51 5.16 7.04
C ALA A 80 2.36 5.26 5.76
N GLY A 81 1.79 5.71 4.65
CA GLY A 81 2.49 5.93 3.39
C GLY A 81 1.56 6.22 2.21
N ASP A 82 2.15 6.38 1.02
CA ASP A 82 1.44 6.57 -0.24
C ASP A 82 1.23 5.24 -0.98
N VAL A 83 0.18 5.16 -1.78
CA VAL A 83 -0.13 4.03 -2.65
C VAL A 83 0.38 4.26 -4.08
N ASP A 84 0.84 3.21 -4.75
CA ASP A 84 1.36 3.20 -6.12
C ASP A 84 0.64 2.17 -7.01
N ASP A 85 1.30 1.12 -7.52
CA ASP A 85 0.59 -0.01 -8.13
C ASP A 85 0.11 -0.95 -7.02
N PHE A 86 -1.20 -1.17 -6.94
CA PHE A 86 -1.80 -1.95 -5.88
C PHE A 86 -3.13 -2.60 -6.27
N GLU A 87 -3.53 -3.56 -5.46
CA GLU A 87 -4.92 -3.97 -5.27
C GLU A 87 -5.37 -3.59 -3.86
N LEU A 88 -6.54 -2.95 -3.75
CA LEU A 88 -7.19 -2.62 -2.50
C LEU A 88 -8.53 -3.33 -2.46
N LYS A 89 -8.77 -4.05 -1.37
CA LYS A 89 -10.08 -4.58 -1.03
C LYS A 89 -10.56 -3.94 0.25
N LEU A 90 -11.83 -3.55 0.28
CA LEU A 90 -12.49 -3.10 1.49
C LEU A 90 -13.97 -3.41 1.42
N GLU A 91 -14.62 -3.46 2.57
CA GLU A 91 -16.07 -3.50 2.66
C GLU A 91 -16.59 -2.14 3.12
N PHE A 92 -17.69 -1.69 2.52
CA PHE A 92 -18.37 -0.46 2.88
C PHE A 92 -19.87 -0.66 3.07
N ARG A 93 -20.48 0.21 3.86
CA ARG A 93 -21.93 0.36 3.98
C ARG A 93 -22.27 1.84 4.12
N ILE A 94 -23.21 2.31 3.30
CA ILE A 94 -23.69 3.70 3.31
C ILE A 94 -25.17 3.75 3.68
N SER A 95 -25.56 4.77 4.46
CA SER A 95 -26.94 5.03 4.86
C SER A 95 -27.15 6.52 5.13
N GLY A 96 -28.41 6.97 5.26
CA GLY A 96 -28.75 8.38 5.46
C GLY A 96 -29.75 8.89 4.42
N SER A 97 -29.59 10.14 4.00
CA SER A 97 -30.40 10.70 2.93
C SER A 97 -30.20 9.97 1.59
N ASP A 98 -31.17 10.11 0.68
CA ASP A 98 -31.05 9.58 -0.69
C ASP A 98 -29.85 10.16 -1.45
N SER A 99 -29.36 11.33 -1.02
CA SER A 99 -28.19 12.00 -1.59
C SER A 99 -26.87 11.61 -0.91
N ALA A 100 -26.86 10.63 0.01
CA ALA A 100 -25.65 10.21 0.70
C ALA A 100 -24.58 9.78 -0.31
N ASN A 101 -23.41 10.40 -0.20
CA ASN A 101 -22.30 10.27 -1.14
C ASN A 101 -20.97 10.14 -0.36
N SER A 102 -20.07 9.34 -0.89
CA SER A 102 -18.76 9.05 -0.33
C SER A 102 -17.87 8.54 -1.47
N GLY A 103 -16.64 8.17 -1.13
CA GLY A 103 -15.72 7.58 -2.07
C GLY A 103 -14.43 7.16 -1.38
N VAL A 104 -13.63 6.44 -2.15
CA VAL A 104 -12.27 6.05 -1.78
C VAL A 104 -11.33 6.78 -2.73
N GLN A 105 -10.61 7.76 -2.20
CA GLN A 105 -9.54 8.48 -2.88
C GLN A 105 -8.30 7.59 -2.96
N PHE A 106 -7.70 7.46 -4.14
CA PHE A 106 -6.49 6.67 -4.34
C PHE A 106 -5.53 7.33 -5.33
N ARG A 107 -4.22 7.20 -5.06
CA ARG A 107 -3.16 7.95 -5.77
C ARG A 107 -3.43 9.46 -5.82
N SER A 108 -4.18 9.96 -4.86
CA SER A 108 -4.64 11.34 -4.81
C SER A 108 -3.57 12.25 -4.22
N GLN A 109 -3.72 13.56 -4.39
CA GLN A 109 -2.88 14.57 -3.76
C GLN A 109 -3.66 15.28 -2.65
N VAL A 110 -2.93 15.88 -1.70
CA VAL A 110 -3.51 16.67 -0.61
C VAL A 110 -3.20 18.14 -0.86
N GLU A 111 -4.24 18.94 -1.03
CA GLU A 111 -4.14 20.39 -1.16
C GLU A 111 -3.73 21.06 0.16
N PRO A 112 -3.21 22.31 0.15
CA PRO A 112 -2.80 23.02 1.36
C PRO A 112 -3.90 23.19 2.41
N ASP A 113 -5.17 23.20 1.99
CA ASP A 113 -6.35 23.28 2.87
C ASP A 113 -6.75 21.92 3.46
N GLY A 114 -6.04 20.84 3.12
CA GLY A 114 -6.30 19.47 3.55
C GLY A 114 -7.28 18.70 2.68
N HIS A 115 -7.85 19.32 1.63
CA HIS A 115 -8.74 18.65 0.70
C HIS A 115 -7.96 17.64 -0.16
N VAL A 116 -8.55 16.46 -0.41
CA VAL A 116 -7.91 15.40 -1.21
C VAL A 116 -8.45 15.43 -2.63
N VAL A 117 -7.56 15.57 -3.62
CA VAL A 117 -7.88 15.71 -5.06
C VAL A 117 -7.28 14.59 -5.89
N GLY A 118 -7.92 14.19 -6.98
CA GLY A 118 -7.45 13.10 -7.85
C GLY A 118 -8.44 11.93 -7.91
N TYR A 119 -7.96 10.74 -8.26
CA TYR A 119 -8.85 9.61 -8.52
C TYR A 119 -9.68 9.18 -7.31
N GLN A 120 -10.99 9.05 -7.55
CA GLN A 120 -12.01 8.59 -6.61
C GLN A 120 -12.72 7.36 -7.17
N ALA A 121 -12.83 6.33 -6.34
CA ALA A 121 -13.80 5.25 -6.51
C ALA A 121 -15.09 5.65 -5.78
N ASP A 122 -16.11 6.03 -6.54
CA ASP A 122 -17.32 6.64 -6.00
C ASP A 122 -18.24 5.64 -5.29
N ILE A 123 -18.92 6.14 -4.25
CA ILE A 123 -19.95 5.46 -3.46
C ILE A 123 -21.14 6.40 -3.27
N ASP A 124 -22.34 5.98 -3.63
CA ASP A 124 -23.56 6.73 -3.30
C ASP A 124 -24.74 5.80 -3.01
N LEU A 125 -25.71 6.30 -2.25
CA LEU A 125 -26.91 5.52 -1.90
C LEU A 125 -27.92 5.45 -3.05
N ALA A 126 -28.06 6.53 -3.84
CA ALA A 126 -28.97 6.60 -4.97
C ALA A 126 -28.57 5.71 -6.16
N GLY A 127 -27.29 5.37 -6.27
CA GLY A 127 -26.75 4.56 -7.36
C GLY A 127 -26.38 5.34 -8.61
N ASN A 128 -26.28 6.67 -8.53
CA ASN A 128 -25.86 7.51 -9.65
C ASN A 128 -24.35 7.40 -9.90
N TRP A 129 -23.56 7.13 -8.85
CA TRP A 129 -22.10 7.24 -8.88
C TRP A 129 -21.39 5.98 -8.43
N LEU A 130 -22.02 5.14 -7.59
CA LEU A 130 -21.41 3.94 -7.04
C LEU A 130 -20.78 3.06 -8.13
N GLY A 131 -19.48 2.82 -8.02
CA GLY A 131 -18.72 2.04 -9.01
C GLY A 131 -18.14 2.84 -10.17
N ALA A 132 -18.31 4.17 -10.19
CA ALA A 132 -17.68 5.07 -11.13
C ALA A 132 -16.26 5.46 -10.65
N CYS A 133 -15.40 5.76 -11.62
CA CYS A 133 -14.11 6.40 -11.40
C CYS A 133 -14.23 7.88 -11.73
N TYR A 134 -14.05 8.74 -10.74
CA TYR A 134 -14.08 10.20 -10.86
C TYR A 134 -12.70 10.78 -10.56
N ASP A 135 -12.40 11.97 -11.06
CA ASP A 135 -11.17 12.70 -10.79
C ASP A 135 -11.51 13.99 -10.04
N GLU A 136 -11.51 13.90 -8.72
CA GLU A 136 -12.03 14.91 -7.79
C GLU A 136 -11.24 16.22 -7.90
N LYS A 137 -11.96 17.33 -8.12
CA LYS A 137 -11.42 18.65 -8.51
C LYS A 137 -10.49 18.67 -9.74
N GLY A 138 -10.34 17.55 -10.45
CA GLY A 138 -9.56 17.42 -11.67
C GLY A 138 -10.46 17.38 -12.91
N ARG A 139 -10.37 16.26 -13.65
CA ARG A 139 -10.99 16.05 -14.96
C ARG A 139 -12.44 15.59 -14.89
N GLY A 140 -12.97 15.40 -13.68
CA GLY A 140 -14.34 14.95 -13.44
C GLY A 140 -14.53 13.46 -13.71
N LEU A 141 -15.70 13.05 -14.18
CA LEU A 141 -16.01 11.63 -14.39
C LEU A 141 -15.07 10.99 -15.41
N LEU A 142 -14.22 10.04 -15.04
CA LEU A 142 -13.35 9.33 -15.98
C LEU A 142 -14.09 8.17 -16.63
N ALA A 143 -14.76 7.34 -15.84
CA ALA A 143 -15.61 6.25 -16.30
C ALA A 143 -16.81 6.07 -15.36
N GLY A 144 -18.02 6.11 -15.91
CA GLY A 144 -19.22 5.73 -15.14
C GLY A 144 -19.34 4.21 -15.00
N ARG A 145 -20.23 3.75 -14.10
CA ARG A 145 -20.57 2.33 -13.98
C ARG A 145 -21.03 1.77 -15.34
N GLY A 146 -20.39 0.69 -15.80
CA GLY A 146 -20.61 0.07 -17.12
C GLY A 146 -19.76 0.64 -18.25
N HIS A 147 -18.80 1.53 -17.97
CA HIS A 147 -17.91 2.10 -18.99
C HIS A 147 -16.46 1.60 -18.87
N SER A 148 -15.82 1.49 -20.03
CA SER A 148 -14.36 1.50 -20.17
C SER A 148 -13.97 2.80 -20.84
N SER A 149 -12.91 3.46 -20.36
CA SER A 149 -12.48 4.76 -20.89
C SER A 149 -11.00 4.77 -21.29
N THR A 150 -10.69 5.61 -22.28
CA THR A 150 -9.32 6.08 -22.53
C THR A 150 -9.30 7.60 -22.34
N VAL A 151 -8.44 8.05 -21.43
CA VAL A 151 -8.19 9.47 -21.15
C VAL A 151 -6.88 9.85 -21.81
N SER A 152 -6.88 10.89 -22.65
CA SER A 152 -5.66 11.40 -23.30
C SER A 152 -5.32 12.83 -22.91
N GLY A 153 -6.21 13.48 -22.15
CA GLY A 153 -6.09 14.87 -21.71
C GLY A 153 -7.34 15.30 -20.95
N PRO A 154 -7.36 16.52 -20.34
CA PRO A 154 -8.43 16.94 -19.44
C PRO A 154 -9.85 16.97 -20.02
N LYS A 155 -9.97 17.09 -21.34
CA LYS A 155 -11.26 17.08 -22.06
C LYS A 155 -11.33 15.98 -23.12
N GLU A 156 -10.32 15.11 -23.17
CA GLU A 156 -10.18 14.07 -24.18
C GLU A 156 -10.40 12.72 -23.53
N ILE A 157 -11.66 12.48 -23.13
CA ILE A 157 -12.08 11.24 -22.48
C ILE A 157 -13.05 10.50 -23.41
N LYS A 158 -12.57 9.41 -24.02
CA LYS A 158 -13.41 8.50 -24.80
C LYS A 158 -13.95 7.43 -23.87
N ARG A 159 -15.28 7.27 -23.80
CA ARG A 159 -15.94 6.24 -22.99
C ARG A 159 -16.71 5.30 -23.88
N ASP A 160 -16.41 4.01 -23.78
CA ASP A 160 -17.11 2.93 -24.46
C ASP A 160 -18.00 2.21 -23.44
N GLN A 161 -19.27 1.96 -23.80
CA GLN A 161 -20.19 1.21 -22.96
C GLN A 161 -19.88 -0.28 -23.08
N VAL A 162 -19.48 -0.89 -21.97
CA VAL A 162 -19.06 -2.31 -21.88
C VAL A 162 -19.95 -3.12 -20.95
N GLY A 163 -20.84 -2.47 -20.21
CA GLY A 163 -21.84 -3.11 -19.36
C GLY A 163 -23.08 -2.24 -19.17
N ASN A 164 -24.15 -2.85 -18.67
CA ASN A 164 -25.37 -2.14 -18.32
C ASN A 164 -25.28 -1.61 -16.88
N ALA A 165 -25.38 -0.30 -16.69
CA ALA A 165 -25.24 0.33 -15.38
C ALA A 165 -26.32 -0.10 -14.38
N GLU A 166 -27.55 -0.36 -14.85
CA GLU A 166 -28.65 -0.79 -13.98
C GLU A 166 -28.47 -2.24 -13.55
N GLU A 167 -28.10 -3.13 -14.47
CA GLU A 167 -27.80 -4.55 -14.14
C GLU A 167 -26.64 -4.65 -13.16
N LEU A 168 -25.57 -3.87 -13.35
CA LEU A 168 -24.45 -3.82 -12.40
C LEU A 168 -24.89 -3.31 -11.02
N PHE A 169 -25.83 -2.37 -10.96
CA PHE A 169 -26.33 -1.84 -9.70
C PHE A 169 -27.22 -2.83 -8.93
N GLN A 170 -27.87 -3.78 -9.62
CA GLN A 170 -28.68 -4.82 -8.97
C GLN A 170 -27.85 -5.75 -8.08
N HIS A 171 -26.53 -5.84 -8.30
CA HIS A 171 -25.61 -6.60 -7.45
C HIS A 171 -25.24 -5.88 -6.15
N VAL A 172 -25.67 -4.63 -5.96
CA VAL A 172 -25.37 -3.84 -4.76
C VAL A 172 -26.37 -4.19 -3.66
N ASN A 173 -25.84 -4.50 -2.48
CA ASN A 173 -26.62 -4.68 -1.27
C ASN A 173 -26.96 -3.32 -0.65
N LYS A 174 -28.10 -2.74 -1.06
CA LYS A 174 -28.57 -1.44 -0.55
C LYS A 174 -28.82 -1.50 0.96
N GLY A 175 -28.19 -0.60 1.70
CA GLY A 175 -28.23 -0.57 3.17
C GLY A 175 -27.45 -1.70 3.86
N GLY A 176 -26.77 -2.56 3.09
CA GLY A 176 -25.92 -3.63 3.59
C GLY A 176 -24.45 -3.43 3.25
N TRP A 177 -23.64 -4.43 3.60
CA TRP A 177 -22.21 -4.45 3.28
C TRP A 177 -21.99 -4.80 1.81
N ASN A 178 -21.05 -4.10 1.19
CA ASN A 178 -20.59 -4.30 -0.19
C ASN A 178 -19.06 -4.33 -0.19
N GLU A 179 -18.46 -5.21 -0.99
CA GLU A 179 -17.01 -5.20 -1.24
C GLU A 179 -16.70 -4.24 -2.39
N TYR A 180 -15.68 -3.41 -2.22
CA TYR A 180 -15.02 -2.67 -3.29
C TYR A 180 -13.64 -3.29 -3.54
N HIS A 181 -13.33 -3.59 -4.80
CA HIS A 181 -12.00 -3.99 -5.24
C HIS A 181 -11.48 -2.96 -6.25
N ILE A 182 -10.45 -2.23 -5.84
CA ILE A 182 -9.76 -1.23 -6.65
C ILE A 182 -8.42 -1.81 -7.08
N THR A 183 -8.14 -1.84 -8.38
CA THR A 183 -6.83 -2.18 -8.91
C THR A 183 -6.28 -1.00 -9.67
N ALA A 184 -5.08 -0.55 -9.30
CA ALA A 184 -4.35 0.47 -10.01
C ALA A 184 -2.99 -0.10 -10.42
N ARG A 185 -2.70 -0.16 -11.72
CA ARG A 185 -1.48 -0.76 -12.24
C ARG A 185 -0.98 0.03 -13.44
N GLY A 186 0.20 0.65 -13.32
CA GLY A 186 0.68 1.62 -14.30
C GLY A 186 -0.37 2.72 -14.49
N ASN A 187 -0.82 2.90 -15.73
CA ASN A 187 -1.87 3.86 -16.09
C ASN A 187 -3.28 3.23 -16.20
N GLU A 188 -3.45 1.96 -15.82
CA GLU A 188 -4.73 1.27 -15.86
C GLU A 188 -5.38 1.22 -14.47
N LEU A 189 -6.65 1.65 -14.40
CA LEU A 189 -7.47 1.66 -13.19
C LEU A 189 -8.70 0.78 -13.43
N THR A 190 -8.94 -0.18 -12.55
CA THR A 190 -10.10 -1.07 -12.59
C THR A 190 -10.84 -1.02 -11.26
N LEU A 191 -12.14 -0.78 -11.32
CA LEU A 191 -13.04 -0.76 -10.17
C LEU A 191 -14.03 -1.92 -10.29
N ALA A 192 -14.24 -2.63 -9.19
CA ALA A 192 -15.26 -3.66 -9.08
C ALA A 192 -16.02 -3.55 -7.75
N VAL A 193 -17.32 -3.82 -7.80
CA VAL A 193 -18.19 -3.88 -6.62
C VAL A 193 -18.81 -5.27 -6.54
N ASN A 194 -18.69 -5.93 -5.38
CA ASN A 194 -19.18 -7.29 -5.14
C ASN A 194 -18.72 -8.31 -6.21
N GLY A 195 -17.48 -8.19 -6.70
CA GLY A 195 -16.92 -9.06 -7.73
C GLY A 195 -17.31 -8.73 -9.17
N HIS A 196 -18.13 -7.70 -9.40
CA HIS A 196 -18.51 -7.24 -10.74
C HIS A 196 -17.71 -6.00 -11.13
N GLN A 197 -16.96 -6.05 -12.23
CA GLN A 197 -16.25 -4.89 -12.74
C GLN A 197 -17.25 -3.80 -13.13
N THR A 198 -17.11 -2.61 -12.53
CA THR A 198 -18.00 -1.47 -12.73
C THR A 198 -17.36 -0.41 -13.62
N ALA A 199 -16.05 -0.19 -13.55
CA ALA A 199 -15.37 0.79 -14.38
C ALA A 199 -13.95 0.34 -14.73
N HIS A 200 -13.50 0.76 -15.91
CA HIS A 200 -12.11 0.60 -16.35
C HIS A 200 -11.63 1.90 -17.00
N VAL A 201 -10.42 2.33 -16.67
CA VAL A 201 -9.81 3.56 -17.19
C VAL A 201 -8.38 3.26 -17.61
N VAL A 202 -8.03 3.63 -18.83
CA VAL A 202 -6.64 3.75 -19.29
C VAL A 202 -6.31 5.24 -19.36
N ASP A 203 -5.48 5.72 -18.44
CA ASP A 203 -5.15 7.14 -18.32
C ASP A 203 -3.82 7.49 -19.00
N ASN A 204 -3.89 7.85 -20.28
CA ASN A 204 -2.75 8.26 -21.08
C ASN A 204 -2.45 9.77 -20.99
N ASP A 205 -3.17 10.54 -20.18
CA ASP A 205 -2.89 11.97 -19.96
C ASP A 205 -1.48 12.13 -19.36
N PRO A 206 -0.52 12.75 -20.06
CA PRO A 206 0.85 12.84 -19.56
C PRO A 206 1.01 13.80 -18.38
N GLU A 207 0.11 14.77 -18.22
CA GLU A 207 0.25 15.86 -17.26
C GLU A 207 -0.57 15.62 -15.99
N ASN A 208 -1.74 15.01 -16.12
CA ASN A 208 -2.72 14.91 -15.01
C ASN A 208 -2.90 13.50 -14.47
N ARG A 209 -2.19 12.50 -14.99
CA ARG A 209 -2.25 11.14 -14.44
C ARG A 209 -1.33 11.00 -13.23
N ASP A 210 -1.83 10.32 -12.20
CA ASP A 210 -1.06 10.01 -11.00
C ASP A 210 -0.65 8.52 -10.96
N PHE A 211 0.64 8.27 -10.77
CA PHE A 211 1.17 6.92 -10.53
C PHE A 211 1.30 6.58 -9.05
N SER A 212 1.19 7.60 -8.18
CA SER A 212 1.16 7.42 -6.73
C SER A 212 0.62 8.63 -6.01
N GLY A 213 0.17 8.40 -4.78
CA GLY A 213 -0.31 9.44 -3.90
C GLY A 213 -1.05 8.82 -2.72
N VAL A 214 -1.84 9.62 -2.03
CA VAL A 214 -2.50 9.21 -0.80
C VAL A 214 -3.66 8.25 -1.05
N LEU A 215 -3.98 7.47 -0.03
CA LEU A 215 -5.23 6.72 0.10
C LEU A 215 -6.10 7.41 1.17
N ALA A 216 -7.35 7.72 0.85
CA ALA A 216 -8.25 8.33 1.82
C ALA A 216 -9.71 7.89 1.66
N LEU A 217 -10.46 7.88 2.76
CA LEU A 217 -11.89 7.61 2.79
C LEU A 217 -12.64 8.93 2.92
N GLN A 218 -13.70 9.16 2.13
CA GLN A 218 -14.41 10.43 2.13
C GLN A 218 -15.71 10.38 2.94
N LEU A 219 -15.99 11.45 3.70
CA LEU A 219 -17.34 11.83 4.10
C LEU A 219 -17.71 13.09 3.31
N HIS A 220 -18.67 12.96 2.39
CA HIS A 220 -19.10 14.08 1.57
C HIS A 220 -19.90 15.09 2.39
N SER A 221 -19.79 16.37 2.02
CA SER A 221 -20.62 17.43 2.58
C SER A 221 -22.09 17.29 2.17
N GLY A 222 -23.01 17.82 2.98
CA GLY A 222 -24.43 17.84 2.65
C GLY A 222 -25.33 17.26 3.73
N PRO A 223 -26.52 16.74 3.35
CA PRO A 223 -27.49 16.23 4.31
C PRO A 223 -26.93 15.10 5.19
N PRO A 224 -27.55 14.84 6.36
CA PRO A 224 -27.13 13.77 7.26
C PRO A 224 -26.93 12.42 6.58
N MET A 225 -25.75 11.85 6.78
CA MET A 225 -25.40 10.55 6.26
C MET A 225 -24.39 9.82 7.14
N LYS A 226 -24.28 8.52 6.93
CA LYS A 226 -23.32 7.66 7.59
C LYS A 226 -22.66 6.74 6.57
N ILE A 227 -21.34 6.66 6.62
CA ILE A 227 -20.52 5.73 5.86
C ILE A 227 -19.64 4.91 6.80
N GLU A 228 -19.57 3.62 6.55
CA GLU A 228 -18.85 2.65 7.36
C GLU A 228 -17.90 1.84 6.49
N PHE A 229 -16.68 1.58 6.96
CA PHE A 229 -15.64 0.82 6.27
C PHE A 229 -15.00 -0.23 7.19
N ARG A 230 -14.76 -1.43 6.65
CA ARG A 230 -14.04 -2.51 7.35
C ARG A 230 -13.28 -3.40 6.36
N ASN A 231 -12.50 -4.34 6.90
CA ASN A 231 -11.74 -5.31 6.09
C ASN A 231 -10.87 -4.63 5.02
N ILE A 232 -10.23 -3.51 5.37
CA ILE A 232 -9.40 -2.72 4.45
C ILE A 232 -8.05 -3.40 4.30
N GLN A 233 -7.81 -4.00 3.14
CA GLN A 233 -6.63 -4.79 2.82
C GLN A 233 -5.94 -4.28 1.56
N LEU A 234 -4.63 -4.09 1.65
CA LEU A 234 -3.80 -3.60 0.56
C LEU A 234 -2.81 -4.69 0.13
N LYS A 235 -2.61 -4.82 -1.17
CA LYS A 235 -1.57 -5.64 -1.78
C LYS A 235 -0.81 -4.78 -2.80
N ARG A 236 0.50 -4.62 -2.61
CA ARG A 236 1.34 -3.93 -3.59
C ARG A 236 1.56 -4.81 -4.81
N LEU A 237 1.59 -4.20 -5.98
CA LEU A 237 1.93 -4.85 -7.24
C LEU A 237 3.31 -4.37 -7.70
N PRO A 238 4.09 -5.23 -8.37
CA PRO A 238 5.31 -4.78 -9.06
C PRO A 238 4.97 -3.69 -10.07
N LEU A 239 5.76 -2.62 -10.05
CA LEU A 239 5.62 -1.52 -11.02
C LEU A 239 5.99 -2.02 -12.42
N GLN A 240 5.23 -1.61 -13.45
CA GLN A 240 5.40 -2.15 -14.81
C GLN A 240 6.53 -1.49 -15.62
N ASP A 241 6.67 -0.17 -15.52
CA ASP A 241 7.50 0.65 -16.42
C ASP A 241 8.68 1.33 -15.69
N ARG A 242 8.83 1.08 -14.39
CA ARG A 242 9.82 1.73 -13.52
C ARG A 242 10.22 0.87 -12.35
N LYS A 243 11.34 1.19 -11.71
CA LYS A 243 11.84 0.54 -10.50
C LYS A 243 11.40 1.27 -9.24
N LYS A 244 11.03 0.53 -8.20
CA LYS A 244 10.69 1.09 -6.89
C LYS A 244 11.92 1.16 -5.98
N VAL A 245 12.26 2.36 -5.54
CA VAL A 245 13.32 2.60 -4.56
C VAL A 245 12.71 3.10 -3.26
N VAL A 246 12.86 2.33 -2.19
CA VAL A 246 12.31 2.64 -0.87
C VAL A 246 13.42 3.17 0.02
N PHE A 247 13.35 4.45 0.39
CA PHE A 247 14.25 5.06 1.36
C PHE A 247 13.68 4.91 2.78
N VAL A 248 14.52 4.48 3.71
CA VAL A 248 14.19 4.41 5.13
C VAL A 248 15.24 5.18 5.91
N ALA A 249 14.80 6.29 6.51
CA ALA A 249 15.63 7.11 7.37
C ALA A 249 15.54 6.61 8.82
N GLY A 250 16.68 6.42 9.47
CA GLY A 250 16.76 6.11 10.90
C GLY A 250 16.18 7.23 11.77
N SER A 251 15.85 6.91 13.02
CA SER A 251 15.38 7.90 14.00
C SER A 251 16.44 8.97 14.27
N LYS A 252 15.99 10.15 14.71
CA LYS A 252 16.89 11.24 15.11
C LYS A 252 17.77 10.80 16.28
N SER A 253 19.09 10.90 16.11
CA SER A 253 20.08 10.52 17.13
C SER A 253 20.94 11.68 17.63
N HIS A 254 21.00 12.80 16.89
CA HIS A 254 21.86 13.94 17.21
C HIS A 254 21.07 15.26 17.22
N GLY A 255 21.75 16.34 17.64
CA GLY A 255 21.23 17.70 17.58
C GLY A 255 20.98 18.17 16.14
N TYR A 256 20.28 19.31 15.99
CA TYR A 256 19.97 19.88 14.68
C TYR A 256 21.22 20.03 13.80
N PHE A 257 21.07 19.73 12.51
CA PHE A 257 22.13 19.77 11.48
C PHE A 257 23.23 18.70 11.62
N SER A 258 23.01 17.66 12.43
CA SER A 258 23.91 16.51 12.56
C SER A 258 23.15 15.22 12.32
N HIS A 259 23.70 14.31 11.49
CA HIS A 259 23.09 13.00 11.17
C HIS A 259 21.62 13.14 10.69
N GLU A 260 21.37 14.08 9.78
CA GLU A 260 20.02 14.40 9.27
C GLU A 260 19.54 13.36 8.25
N HIS A 261 19.28 12.14 8.73
CA HIS A 261 18.83 11.00 7.92
C HIS A 261 17.54 11.33 7.14
N ASN A 262 16.55 11.93 7.82
CA ASN A 262 15.27 12.29 7.19
C ASN A 262 15.46 13.24 6.01
N ALA A 263 16.19 14.35 6.21
CA ALA A 263 16.43 15.32 5.16
C ALA A 263 17.25 14.72 4.01
N GLY A 264 18.23 13.87 4.32
CA GLY A 264 19.03 13.15 3.34
C GLY A 264 18.20 12.22 2.46
N CYS A 265 17.35 11.39 3.05
CA CYS A 265 16.44 10.52 2.30
C CYS A 265 15.46 11.31 1.43
N LEU A 266 14.86 12.38 1.96
CA LEU A 266 13.94 13.24 1.19
C LEU A 266 14.64 13.87 -0.02
N LEU A 267 15.85 14.43 0.18
CA LEU A 267 16.62 15.06 -0.89
C LEU A 267 17.03 14.05 -1.96
N LEU A 268 17.58 12.89 -1.57
CA LEU A 268 18.01 11.87 -2.51
C LEU A 268 16.84 11.28 -3.29
N ALA A 269 15.71 11.04 -2.62
CA ALA A 269 14.50 10.56 -3.28
C ALA A 269 13.98 11.60 -4.31
N ASP A 270 13.91 12.88 -3.94
CA ASP A 270 13.49 13.96 -4.85
C ASP A 270 14.43 14.09 -6.07
N MET A 271 15.75 14.05 -5.86
CA MET A 271 16.72 14.09 -6.95
C MET A 271 16.59 12.88 -7.89
N LEU A 272 16.36 11.69 -7.33
CA LEU A 272 16.18 10.47 -8.10
C LEU A 272 14.86 10.51 -8.88
N GLN A 273 13.78 11.00 -8.27
CA GLN A 273 12.47 11.17 -8.90
C GLN A 273 12.49 12.17 -10.07
N LYS A 274 13.32 13.23 -9.97
CA LYS A 274 13.52 14.25 -11.01
C LYS A 274 14.56 13.87 -12.07
N SER A 275 15.22 12.73 -11.92
CA SER A 275 16.17 12.23 -12.90
C SER A 275 15.44 11.71 -14.16
N SER A 276 16.19 11.40 -15.21
CA SER A 276 15.65 10.74 -16.41
C SER A 276 15.48 9.23 -16.25
N GLU A 277 15.81 8.67 -15.07
CA GLU A 277 15.70 7.24 -14.83
C GLU A 277 14.24 6.83 -14.59
N PRO A 278 13.79 5.67 -15.07
CA PRO A 278 12.45 5.16 -14.82
C PRO A 278 12.38 4.61 -13.40
N VAL A 279 12.27 5.50 -12.42
CA VAL A 279 12.25 5.16 -10.99
C VAL A 279 11.11 5.87 -10.27
N GLN A 280 10.58 5.18 -9.27
CA GLN A 280 9.62 5.73 -8.34
C GLN A 280 10.12 5.53 -6.93
N THR A 281 10.10 6.61 -6.16
CA THR A 281 10.60 6.61 -4.80
C THR A 281 9.46 6.49 -3.79
N ALA A 282 9.77 5.94 -2.63
CA ALA A 282 8.97 6.09 -1.41
C ALA A 282 9.93 6.40 -0.26
N VAL A 283 9.50 7.23 0.68
CA VAL A 283 10.34 7.65 1.80
C VAL A 283 9.60 7.39 3.11
N TYR A 284 10.21 6.58 3.96
CA TYR A 284 9.74 6.31 5.32
C TYR A 284 10.73 6.92 6.32
N LEU A 285 10.18 7.66 7.28
CA LEU A 285 10.97 8.48 8.20
C LEU A 285 10.95 7.89 9.61
N ASN A 286 12.05 8.11 10.33
CA ASN A 286 12.19 7.84 11.75
C ASN A 286 12.20 6.36 12.17
N GLY A 287 12.80 5.48 11.36
CA GLY A 287 13.00 4.06 11.66
C GLY A 287 12.13 3.16 10.81
N TRP A 288 11.84 1.97 11.31
CA TRP A 288 11.08 0.95 10.59
C TRP A 288 9.71 1.48 10.11
N PRO A 289 9.33 1.26 8.83
CA PRO A 289 8.07 1.75 8.30
C PRO A 289 6.85 1.27 9.09
N LYS A 290 5.89 2.19 9.32
CA LYS A 290 4.56 1.84 9.85
C LYS A 290 3.66 1.20 8.80
N ASP A 291 3.96 1.42 7.52
CA ASP A 291 3.30 0.76 6.40
C ASP A 291 3.76 -0.70 6.35
N VAL A 292 2.86 -1.62 6.71
CA VAL A 292 3.10 -3.07 6.69
C VAL A 292 3.36 -3.64 5.29
N THR A 293 3.12 -2.83 4.25
CA THR A 293 3.35 -3.14 2.83
C THR A 293 4.58 -2.43 2.25
N ALA A 294 5.34 -1.67 3.05
CA ALA A 294 6.36 -0.74 2.57
C ALA A 294 7.40 -1.36 1.60
N PHE A 295 7.73 -2.64 1.79
CA PHE A 295 8.77 -3.33 1.04
C PHE A 295 8.24 -4.32 0.01
N ASP A 296 6.92 -4.42 -0.14
CA ASP A 296 6.26 -5.52 -0.85
C ASP A 296 6.54 -5.51 -2.36
N ASN A 297 6.65 -4.32 -2.96
CA ASN A 297 7.03 -4.13 -4.36
C ASN A 297 8.38 -3.40 -4.52
N ALA A 298 9.23 -3.40 -3.49
CA ALA A 298 10.52 -2.72 -3.54
C ALA A 298 11.53 -3.49 -4.41
N ASP A 299 12.06 -2.83 -5.45
CA ASP A 299 13.22 -3.32 -6.20
C ASP A 299 14.52 -3.01 -5.46
N THR A 300 14.58 -1.94 -4.69
CA THR A 300 15.73 -1.56 -3.86
C THR A 300 15.30 -0.87 -2.58
N VAL A 301 15.93 -1.20 -1.46
CA VAL A 301 15.81 -0.49 -0.18
C VAL A 301 17.10 0.28 0.11
N VAL A 302 16.96 1.56 0.41
CA VAL A 302 18.04 2.45 0.85
C VAL A 302 17.89 2.68 2.35
N CYS A 303 18.83 2.17 3.13
CA CYS A 303 18.93 2.39 4.56
C CYS A 303 19.87 3.55 4.84
N TYR A 304 19.35 4.63 5.44
CA TYR A 304 20.17 5.74 5.91
C TYR A 304 19.94 5.94 7.40
N CYS A 305 20.85 5.41 8.22
CA CYS A 305 20.74 5.46 9.67
C CYS A 305 22.10 5.37 10.36
N ASP A 306 22.08 5.47 11.69
CA ASP A 306 23.21 5.05 12.50
C ASP A 306 23.39 3.53 12.44
N GLY A 307 24.59 3.08 12.76
CA GLY A 307 24.96 1.67 12.80
C GLY A 307 24.93 1.05 14.20
N GLY A 308 25.55 -0.11 14.33
CA GLY A 308 25.64 -0.85 15.57
C GLY A 308 24.26 -1.12 16.17
N GLY A 309 24.12 -0.97 17.48
CA GLY A 309 22.85 -1.21 18.18
C GLY A 309 21.69 -0.29 17.76
N ASN A 310 21.99 0.86 17.13
CA ASN A 310 20.99 1.84 16.71
C ASN A 310 20.48 1.61 15.27
N HIS A 311 20.98 0.59 14.57
CA HIS A 311 20.48 0.26 13.24
C HIS A 311 19.02 -0.23 13.33
N PHE A 312 18.11 0.46 12.63
CA PHE A 312 16.68 0.16 12.70
C PHE A 312 16.28 -1.24 12.18
N LEU A 313 17.17 -1.94 11.48
CA LEU A 313 16.93 -3.30 10.98
C LEU A 313 17.15 -4.36 12.07
N ASN A 314 17.95 -4.07 13.11
CA ASN A 314 18.28 -5.05 14.15
C ASN A 314 17.05 -5.77 14.74
N PRO A 315 15.95 -5.08 15.13
CA PRO A 315 14.76 -5.76 15.64
C PRO A 315 13.91 -6.47 14.56
N HIS A 316 14.25 -6.32 13.28
CA HIS A 316 13.44 -6.75 12.13
C HIS A 316 14.21 -7.64 11.14
N LEU A 317 15.38 -8.20 11.51
CA LEU A 317 16.24 -8.94 10.58
C LEU A 317 15.49 -10.10 9.88
N ALA A 318 14.73 -10.90 10.63
CA ALA A 318 13.95 -12.00 10.05
C ALA A 318 12.86 -11.53 9.07
N GLU A 319 12.27 -10.36 9.28
CA GLU A 319 11.31 -9.74 8.35
C GLU A 319 12.03 -9.20 7.12
N PHE A 320 13.19 -8.58 7.31
CA PHE A 320 13.99 -7.99 6.25
C PHE A 320 14.68 -9.05 5.39
N ASP A 321 15.06 -10.21 5.93
CA ASP A 321 15.57 -11.35 5.16
C ASP A 321 14.53 -11.85 4.15
N ARG A 322 13.24 -11.81 4.50
CA ARG A 322 12.15 -12.11 3.56
C ARG A 322 12.04 -11.05 2.46
N VAL A 323 12.44 -9.81 2.72
CA VAL A 323 12.56 -8.77 1.68
C VAL A 323 13.73 -9.10 0.76
N MET A 324 14.91 -9.33 1.33
CA MET A 324 16.14 -9.59 0.58
C MET A 324 16.07 -10.88 -0.27
N SER A 325 15.44 -11.92 0.25
CA SER A 325 15.26 -13.20 -0.47
C SER A 325 14.43 -13.07 -1.75
N ARG A 326 13.65 -11.98 -1.93
CA ARG A 326 12.97 -11.64 -3.19
C ARG A 326 13.90 -11.06 -4.26
N GLY A 327 15.19 -10.90 -3.96
CA GLY A 327 16.16 -10.26 -4.85
C GLY A 327 16.13 -8.74 -4.80
N THR A 328 15.50 -8.15 -3.76
CA THR A 328 15.51 -6.71 -3.51
C THR A 328 16.95 -6.23 -3.29
N GLY A 329 17.36 -5.17 -3.97
CA GLY A 329 18.65 -4.53 -3.76
C GLY A 329 18.74 -3.84 -2.40
N LEU A 330 19.94 -3.78 -1.82
CA LEU A 330 20.21 -3.06 -0.57
C LEU A 330 21.28 -2.00 -0.80
N VAL A 331 21.00 -0.78 -0.37
CA VAL A 331 21.97 0.32 -0.30
C VAL A 331 22.04 0.79 1.15
N CYS A 332 23.24 0.76 1.73
CA CYS A 332 23.49 1.32 3.06
C CYS A 332 24.24 2.64 2.92
N LEU A 333 23.71 3.68 3.55
CA LEU A 333 24.33 5.00 3.62
C LEU A 333 24.76 5.29 5.06
N HIS A 334 25.85 6.04 5.21
CA HIS A 334 26.43 6.40 6.50
C HIS A 334 26.84 5.15 7.31
N TYR A 335 26.54 5.09 8.61
CA TYR A 335 26.90 3.96 9.48
C TYR A 335 25.95 2.76 9.32
N ALA A 336 24.98 2.78 8.40
CA ALA A 336 24.11 1.62 8.12
C ALA A 336 24.87 0.36 7.63
N VAL A 337 26.17 0.46 7.38
CA VAL A 337 27.05 -0.69 7.10
C VAL A 337 27.54 -1.40 8.37
N GLU A 338 27.45 -0.74 9.52
CA GLU A 338 27.91 -1.29 10.80
C GLU A 338 26.78 -2.09 11.45
N THR A 339 26.98 -3.39 11.59
CA THR A 339 26.04 -4.31 12.23
C THR A 339 26.52 -4.72 13.63
N VAL A 340 25.62 -5.29 14.43
CA VAL A 340 25.99 -5.94 15.70
C VAL A 340 26.42 -7.38 15.46
N ILE A 341 27.24 -7.94 16.36
CA ILE A 341 27.55 -9.38 16.35
C ILE A 341 26.24 -10.15 16.59
N GLY A 342 25.95 -11.12 15.72
CA GLY A 342 24.70 -11.89 15.73
C GLY A 342 24.75 -13.07 14.76
N SER A 343 23.68 -13.86 14.73
CA SER A 343 23.55 -15.07 13.88
C SER A 343 23.75 -14.79 12.39
N GLU A 344 23.54 -13.55 11.97
CA GLU A 344 23.61 -13.09 10.59
C GLU A 344 25.05 -12.71 10.17
N GLY A 345 26.03 -12.82 11.09
CA GLY A 345 27.42 -12.42 10.86
C GLY A 345 28.46 -13.08 11.76
N GLU A 346 28.29 -14.36 12.10
CA GLU A 346 29.35 -15.19 12.73
C GLU A 346 30.54 -15.46 11.80
#